data_AF-A0A7Y2GHC9-F1
#
_entry.id   AF-A0A7Y2GHC9-F1
#
_cell.length_a   1.000
_cell.length_b   1.000
_cell.length_c   1.000
_cell.angle_alpha   90.00
_cell.angle_beta   90.00
_cell.angle_gamma   90.00
#
_symmetry.space_group_name_H-M   'P 1'
#
loop_
_entity.id
_entity.type
_entity.pdbx_description
1 polymer ?
#
loop_
_entity_poly.entity_id
_entity_poly.type
_entity_poly.pdbx_seq_one_letter_code
_entity_poly.pdbx_strand_id
1 'polypeptide(L)'
;MSKLIVNSFLLFLVLIFSLQLRSQDITEKPKPSPSPTPAPLFTDRAAATGLNFTHFNGMTGKLDLPEIMGSGSAFFDYDNDGDLDVFLVQGMVLEPGKTPKDAVFPWTGKSKPMGRLYRNDMDSSKGPRSLRFTDVTEKSGIVADGYGFGVSAADVNNDGFADLYLSNLDDNKLFLNDGDGTFTDATGKAGVKVPDWSIGASFFDYDRDGWLDLFVVNYG
;
A
#
# COMPACT_ATOMS: atom_id res chain seq x y z
N MET A 1 -47.59 -11.05 95.78
CA MET A 1 -48.09 -10.03 96.73
C MET A 1 -47.32 -8.74 96.51
N SER A 2 -48.06 -7.63 96.41
CA SER A 2 -47.71 -6.19 96.61
C SER A 2 -46.31 -5.88 97.15
N LYS A 3 -45.60 -4.80 96.82
CA LYS A 3 -45.85 -3.42 96.29
C LYS A 3 -44.41 -2.84 96.11
N LEU A 4 -44.06 -1.78 95.37
CA LEU A 4 -44.30 -0.38 95.73
C LEU A 4 -43.34 0.53 94.89
N ILE A 5 -43.91 1.59 94.31
CA ILE A 5 -43.45 2.99 94.16
C ILE A 5 -42.13 3.36 93.44
N VAL A 6 -42.31 4.30 92.52
CA VAL A 6 -41.39 5.10 91.69
C VAL A 6 -41.00 6.38 92.44
N ASN A 7 -39.74 6.85 92.35
CA ASN A 7 -39.40 8.19 91.83
C ASN A 7 -37.94 8.64 92.02
N SER A 8 -37.57 9.50 91.07
CA SER A 8 -36.54 10.55 91.08
C SER A 8 -35.07 10.19 90.89
N PHE A 9 -34.62 10.50 89.68
CA PHE A 9 -33.24 10.78 89.29
C PHE A 9 -32.89 12.25 89.60
N LEU A 10 -31.66 12.51 90.07
CA LEU A 10 -31.02 13.83 90.03
C LEU A 10 -29.57 13.72 89.53
N LEU A 11 -29.24 14.71 88.70
CA LEU A 11 -28.02 14.98 87.92
C LEU A 11 -26.76 15.34 88.73
N PHE A 12 -25.60 15.17 88.06
CA PHE A 12 -24.42 16.06 87.85
C PHE A 12 -23.13 15.23 87.95
N LEU A 13 -22.04 15.36 87.19
CA LEU A 13 -21.61 16.09 85.98
C LEU A 13 -20.12 15.75 85.80
N VAL A 14 -19.61 15.42 84.60
CA VAL A 14 -18.21 15.66 84.21
C VAL A 14 -18.12 15.93 82.70
N LEU A 15 -17.30 16.94 82.36
CA LEU A 15 -16.97 17.47 81.03
C LEU A 15 -16.06 16.51 80.21
N ILE A 16 -16.31 16.35 78.91
CA ILE A 16 -15.30 15.87 77.94
C ILE A 16 -15.41 16.71 76.66
N PHE A 17 -14.30 17.36 76.28
CA PHE A 17 -14.14 18.05 74.99
C PHE A 17 -14.06 17.01 73.86
N SER A 18 -14.98 17.04 72.91
CA SER A 18 -14.93 16.23 71.68
C SER A 18 -14.55 17.10 70.48
N LEU A 19 -13.40 16.81 69.88
CA LEU A 19 -12.95 17.38 68.62
C LEU A 19 -13.77 16.74 67.49
N GLN A 20 -14.76 17.44 66.92
CA GLN A 20 -15.47 16.96 65.73
C GLN A 20 -14.58 17.09 64.49
N LEU A 21 -14.04 15.98 63.98
CA LEU A 21 -13.60 15.93 62.59
C LEU A 21 -14.84 15.98 61.68
N ARG A 22 -14.98 17.05 60.89
CA ARG A 22 -15.94 17.10 59.78
C ARG A 22 -15.45 16.17 58.67
N SER A 23 -16.27 15.19 58.30
CA SER A 23 -16.12 14.47 57.03
C SER A 23 -16.23 15.49 55.90
N GLN A 24 -15.20 15.62 55.06
CA GLN A 24 -15.34 16.38 53.82
C GLN A 24 -16.14 15.54 52.83
N ASP A 25 -17.22 16.12 52.30
CA ASP A 25 -17.94 15.55 51.17
C ASP A 25 -16.97 15.38 50.00
N ILE A 26 -16.73 14.12 49.61
CA ILE A 26 -15.90 13.79 48.47
C ILE A 26 -16.73 14.13 47.23
N THR A 27 -16.56 15.34 46.70
CA THR A 27 -17.11 15.72 45.42
C THR A 27 -16.41 14.90 44.33
N GLU A 28 -17.19 14.18 43.53
CA GLU A 28 -16.68 13.43 42.37
C GLU A 28 -15.97 14.41 41.44
N LYS A 29 -14.69 14.15 41.13
CA LYS A 29 -13.91 15.01 40.23
C LYS A 29 -14.61 15.05 38.86
N PRO A 30 -14.79 16.23 38.23
CA PRO A 30 -15.30 16.32 36.88
C PRO A 30 -14.48 15.43 35.94
N LYS A 31 -15.16 14.59 35.16
CA LYS A 31 -14.51 13.75 34.15
C LYS A 31 -13.72 14.67 33.22
N PRO A 32 -12.40 14.45 33.01
CA PRO A 32 -11.60 15.30 32.14
C PRO A 32 -12.23 15.32 30.75
N SER A 33 -12.38 16.52 30.18
CA SER A 33 -12.83 16.68 28.80
C SER A 33 -11.93 15.84 27.89
N PRO A 34 -12.49 15.16 26.87
CA PRO A 34 -11.68 14.37 25.96
C PRO A 34 -10.62 15.27 25.32
N SER A 35 -9.36 14.89 25.47
CA SER A 35 -8.25 15.54 24.77
C SER A 35 -8.52 15.48 23.25
N PRO A 36 -8.18 16.53 22.49
CA PRO A 36 -8.36 16.50 21.05
C PRO A 36 -7.59 15.32 20.46
N THR A 37 -8.27 14.55 19.61
CA THR A 37 -7.64 13.44 18.87
C THR A 37 -6.50 14.03 18.03
N PRO A 38 -5.27 13.51 18.14
CA PRO A 38 -4.17 13.93 17.29
C PRO A 38 -4.51 13.78 15.82
N ALA A 39 -4.07 14.72 14.98
CA ALA A 39 -4.17 14.56 13.53
C ALA A 39 -3.47 13.25 13.10
N PRO A 40 -3.98 12.56 12.06
CA PRO A 40 -3.39 11.30 11.62
C PRO A 40 -1.99 11.53 11.06
N LEU A 41 -1.07 10.59 11.31
CA LEU A 41 0.29 10.62 10.77
C LEU A 41 0.32 10.43 9.25
N PHE A 42 -0.61 9.62 8.73
CA PHE A 42 -0.77 9.35 7.30
C PHE A 42 -2.22 9.52 6.90
N THR A 43 -2.45 9.99 5.68
CA THR A 43 -3.78 10.10 5.08
C THR A 43 -3.74 9.43 3.73
N ASP A 44 -4.64 8.48 3.49
CA ASP A 44 -4.82 7.92 2.16
C ASP A 44 -5.35 9.00 1.20
N ARG A 45 -4.65 9.17 0.08
CA ARG A 45 -4.99 10.13 -0.97
C ARG A 45 -5.16 9.46 -2.33
N ALA A 46 -4.99 8.14 -2.45
CA ALA A 46 -4.94 7.45 -3.73
C ALA A 46 -6.20 7.71 -4.58
N ALA A 47 -7.39 7.53 -3.99
CA ALA A 47 -8.65 7.81 -4.68
C ALA A 47 -8.82 9.31 -5.02
N ALA A 48 -8.38 10.21 -4.13
CA ALA A 48 -8.49 11.65 -4.32
C ALA A 48 -7.56 12.17 -5.44
N THR A 49 -6.43 11.50 -5.67
CA THR A 49 -5.49 11.82 -6.73
C THR A 49 -5.73 11.00 -8.00
N GLY A 50 -6.69 10.08 -8.03
CA GLY A 50 -7.00 9.28 -9.22
C GLY A 50 -6.15 8.00 -9.37
N LEU A 51 -5.25 7.71 -8.42
CA LEU A 51 -4.47 6.47 -8.36
C LEU A 51 -5.37 5.31 -7.87
N ASN A 52 -6.27 4.83 -8.73
CA ASN A 52 -7.25 3.80 -8.41
C ASN A 52 -6.79 2.41 -8.86
N PHE A 53 -6.02 1.75 -8.02
CA PHE A 53 -5.50 0.40 -8.26
C PHE A 53 -5.94 -0.57 -7.17
N THR A 54 -6.16 -1.83 -7.54
CA THR A 54 -6.40 -2.92 -6.60
C THR A 54 -5.54 -4.10 -7.02
N HIS A 55 -4.63 -4.51 -6.15
CA HIS A 55 -3.83 -5.70 -6.37
C HIS A 55 -4.70 -6.95 -6.18
N PHE A 56 -4.48 -7.94 -7.04
CA PHE A 56 -5.19 -9.21 -7.11
C PHE A 56 -4.17 -10.33 -7.14
N ASN A 57 -4.07 -11.08 -6.03
CA ASN A 57 -3.15 -12.22 -5.91
C ASN A 57 -3.67 -13.52 -6.54
N GLY A 58 -4.91 -13.53 -7.05
CA GLY A 58 -5.45 -14.66 -7.80
C GLY A 58 -5.71 -15.95 -7.05
N MET A 59 -5.71 -15.92 -5.71
CA MET A 59 -5.70 -17.16 -4.93
C MET A 59 -6.94 -18.04 -5.13
N THR A 60 -6.76 -19.33 -5.39
CA THR A 60 -7.87 -20.32 -5.54
C THR A 60 -8.05 -21.21 -4.32
N GLY A 61 -7.23 -21.02 -3.28
CA GLY A 61 -7.24 -21.82 -2.05
C GLY A 61 -6.20 -22.95 -2.03
N LYS A 62 -5.34 -23.05 -3.05
CA LYS A 62 -4.18 -23.97 -3.07
C LYS A 62 -3.03 -23.53 -2.18
N LEU A 63 -2.99 -22.24 -1.79
CA LEU A 63 -1.96 -21.66 -0.96
C LEU A 63 -0.59 -21.73 -1.64
N ASP A 64 -0.56 -21.39 -2.93
CA ASP A 64 0.68 -21.35 -3.70
C ASP A 64 1.57 -20.21 -3.15
N LEU A 65 2.86 -20.47 -2.97
CA LEU A 65 3.78 -19.49 -2.35
C LEU A 65 3.77 -18.10 -3.03
N PRO A 66 3.68 -17.98 -4.37
CA PRO A 66 3.48 -16.69 -5.05
C PRO A 66 2.29 -15.85 -4.54
N GLU A 67 1.21 -16.48 -4.08
CA GLU A 67 -0.05 -15.83 -3.69
C GLU A 67 0.07 -14.99 -2.41
N ILE A 68 1.09 -15.27 -1.59
CA ILE A 68 1.38 -14.53 -0.35
C ILE A 68 2.50 -13.49 -0.52
N MET A 69 3.16 -13.48 -1.67
CA MET A 69 4.18 -12.49 -2.00
C MET A 69 3.52 -11.28 -2.65
N GLY A 70 3.84 -10.10 -2.13
CA GLY A 70 3.31 -8.84 -2.66
C GLY A 70 3.90 -8.49 -4.03
N SER A 71 3.28 -7.53 -4.68
CA SER A 71 3.75 -6.94 -5.93
C SER A 71 4.68 -5.74 -5.69
N GLY A 72 5.35 -5.32 -6.76
CA GLY A 72 6.23 -4.16 -6.80
C GLY A 72 5.60 -2.94 -7.49
N SER A 73 6.34 -1.83 -7.44
CA SER A 73 6.00 -0.58 -8.13
C SER A 73 7.25 0.13 -8.60
N ALA A 74 7.18 0.85 -9.71
CA ALA A 74 8.23 1.75 -10.16
C ALA A 74 7.70 3.20 -10.17
N PHE A 75 8.56 4.12 -9.77
CA PHE A 75 8.39 5.55 -9.97
C PHE A 75 9.43 6.01 -10.98
N PHE A 76 9.01 6.59 -12.09
CA PHE A 76 9.87 7.00 -13.20
C PHE A 76 9.15 8.06 -14.03
N ASP A 77 9.89 8.90 -14.73
CA ASP A 77 9.34 9.90 -15.65
C ASP A 77 9.23 9.24 -17.04
N TYR A 78 8.04 8.79 -17.44
CA TYR A 78 7.88 7.98 -18.66
C TYR A 78 7.68 8.85 -19.91
N ASP A 79 7.19 10.08 -19.76
CA ASP A 79 7.00 11.02 -20.88
C ASP A 79 7.94 12.23 -20.85
N ASN A 80 8.94 12.21 -19.97
CA ASN A 80 10.00 13.21 -19.83
C ASN A 80 9.45 14.61 -19.52
N ASP A 81 8.36 14.70 -18.76
CA ASP A 81 7.71 15.96 -18.39
C ASP A 81 8.22 16.55 -17.07
N GLY A 82 9.12 15.82 -16.39
CA GLY A 82 9.82 16.24 -15.18
C GLY A 82 9.10 15.90 -13.88
N ASP A 83 7.98 15.19 -13.94
CA ASP A 83 7.33 14.60 -12.78
C ASP A 83 7.42 13.05 -12.80
N LEU A 84 7.20 12.40 -11.65
CA LEU A 84 7.31 10.94 -11.58
C LEU A 84 5.93 10.31 -11.74
N ASP A 85 5.84 9.43 -12.72
CA ASP A 85 4.74 8.52 -12.98
C ASP A 85 4.85 7.25 -12.15
N VAL A 86 3.82 6.41 -12.21
CA VAL A 86 3.78 5.17 -11.42
C VAL A 86 3.38 3.98 -12.27
N PHE A 87 4.21 2.95 -12.28
CA PHE A 87 3.82 1.62 -12.72
C PHE A 87 3.53 0.73 -11.50
N LEU A 88 2.38 0.07 -11.47
CA LEU A 88 1.96 -0.86 -10.42
C LEU A 88 1.89 -2.28 -10.99
N VAL A 89 2.62 -3.21 -10.37
CA VAL A 89 2.68 -4.61 -10.77
C VAL A 89 1.44 -5.36 -10.26
N GLN A 90 1.00 -6.37 -11.00
CA GLN A 90 -0.24 -7.10 -10.73
C GLN A 90 0.00 -8.61 -10.69
N GLY A 91 -0.89 -9.32 -9.99
CA GLY A 91 -0.98 -10.77 -10.00
C GLY A 91 -2.11 -11.29 -10.89
N MET A 92 -2.19 -12.61 -11.00
CA MET A 92 -3.22 -13.31 -11.76
C MET A 92 -3.56 -14.64 -11.11
N VAL A 93 -4.54 -15.36 -11.65
CA VAL A 93 -4.80 -16.74 -11.21
C VAL A 93 -3.72 -17.66 -11.77
N LEU A 94 -3.00 -18.36 -10.90
CA LEU A 94 -1.93 -19.28 -11.27
C LEU A 94 -2.43 -20.67 -11.64
N GLU A 95 -3.52 -21.11 -11.03
CA GLU A 95 -4.01 -22.48 -11.21
C GLU A 95 -4.45 -22.74 -12.67
N PRO A 96 -3.87 -23.74 -13.36
CA PRO A 96 -4.25 -24.06 -14.72
C PRO A 96 -5.75 -24.35 -14.87
N GLY A 97 -6.38 -23.70 -15.86
CA GLY A 97 -7.81 -23.87 -16.16
C GLY A 97 -8.75 -23.10 -15.24
N LYS A 98 -8.24 -22.34 -14.27
CA LYS A 98 -9.03 -21.42 -13.44
C LYS A 98 -9.00 -20.01 -14.02
N THR A 99 -10.01 -19.23 -13.65
CA THR A 99 -10.17 -17.84 -14.06
C THR A 99 -10.27 -16.94 -12.83
N PRO A 100 -10.13 -15.61 -12.97
CA PRO A 100 -10.31 -14.68 -11.85
C PRO A 100 -11.67 -14.77 -11.14
N LYS A 101 -12.67 -15.43 -11.73
CA LYS A 101 -13.98 -15.70 -11.10
C LYS A 101 -13.95 -16.87 -10.11
N ASP A 102 -12.98 -17.77 -10.27
CA ASP A 102 -12.80 -18.96 -9.44
C ASP A 102 -11.93 -18.70 -8.21
N ALA A 103 -11.34 -17.50 -8.10
CA ALA A 103 -10.56 -17.09 -6.94
C ALA A 103 -11.44 -17.01 -5.69
N VAL A 104 -10.84 -17.23 -4.51
CA VAL A 104 -11.49 -17.11 -3.20
C VAL A 104 -12.11 -15.71 -3.02
N PHE A 105 -11.42 -14.69 -3.54
CA PHE A 105 -11.91 -13.33 -3.66
C PHE A 105 -11.99 -12.96 -5.14
N PRO A 106 -13.13 -13.17 -5.81
CA PRO A 106 -13.23 -12.97 -7.25
C PRO A 106 -12.87 -11.55 -7.69
N TRP A 107 -12.20 -11.44 -8.82
CA TRP A 107 -11.86 -10.14 -9.41
C TRP A 107 -13.11 -9.34 -9.79
N THR A 108 -13.14 -8.06 -9.41
CA THR A 108 -14.28 -7.14 -9.64
C THR A 108 -13.95 -6.01 -10.60
N GLY A 109 -12.71 -5.91 -11.10
CA GLY A 109 -12.31 -4.89 -12.05
C GLY A 109 -12.93 -5.10 -13.44
N LYS A 110 -13.03 -4.01 -14.21
CA LYS A 110 -13.69 -4.00 -15.53
C LYS A 110 -12.94 -4.81 -16.59
N SER A 111 -11.62 -4.76 -16.58
CA SER A 111 -10.72 -5.49 -17.48
C SER A 111 -10.02 -6.62 -16.72
N LYS A 112 -9.34 -7.52 -17.43
CA LYS A 112 -8.51 -8.56 -16.80
C LYS A 112 -7.50 -7.93 -15.80
N PRO A 113 -7.15 -8.63 -14.70
CA PRO A 113 -6.02 -8.21 -13.88
C PRO A 113 -4.79 -8.05 -14.75
N MET A 114 -4.16 -6.87 -14.68
CA MET A 114 -2.86 -6.58 -15.27
C MET A 114 -2.22 -5.40 -14.56
N GLY A 115 -0.91 -5.24 -14.74
CA GLY A 115 -0.17 -4.07 -14.31
C GLY A 115 -0.78 -2.79 -14.88
N ARG A 116 -0.53 -1.67 -14.23
CA ARG A 116 -1.10 -0.36 -14.61
C ARG A 116 -0.03 0.70 -14.64
N LEU A 117 -0.03 1.50 -15.70
CA LEU A 117 0.76 2.73 -15.80
C LEU A 117 -0.17 3.93 -15.54
N TYR A 118 0.20 4.75 -14.57
CA TYR A 118 -0.46 6.00 -14.26
C TYR A 118 0.49 7.15 -14.56
N ARG A 119 0.08 8.02 -15.50
CA ARG A 119 0.75 9.29 -15.70
C ARG A 119 0.41 10.22 -14.56
N ASN A 120 1.39 10.91 -14.01
CA ASN A 120 1.17 12.01 -13.10
C ASN A 120 1.01 13.30 -13.92
N ASP A 121 -0.12 13.98 -13.75
CA ASP A 121 -0.46 15.23 -14.40
C ASP A 121 -0.23 16.40 -13.42
N MET A 122 0.95 16.47 -12.77
CA MET A 122 1.17 17.41 -11.67
C MET A 122 1.09 18.86 -12.15
N ASP A 123 0.04 19.57 -11.72
CA ASP A 123 -0.07 21.01 -12.00
C ASP A 123 0.63 21.82 -10.90
N SER A 124 1.64 22.59 -11.30
CA SER A 124 2.32 23.58 -10.45
C SER A 124 2.16 25.02 -10.96
N SER A 125 1.41 25.24 -12.04
CA SER A 125 1.30 26.53 -12.73
C SER A 125 0.46 27.58 -12.00
N LYS A 126 -0.45 27.15 -11.10
CA LYS A 126 -1.47 28.02 -10.48
C LYS A 126 -1.38 28.12 -8.95
N GLY A 127 -0.27 27.66 -8.34
CA GLY A 127 -0.08 27.71 -6.88
C GLY A 127 0.55 26.45 -6.32
N PRO A 128 0.15 25.98 -5.12
CA PRO A 128 0.66 24.74 -4.55
C PRO A 128 0.46 23.57 -5.51
N ARG A 129 1.45 22.68 -5.59
CA ARG A 129 1.41 21.48 -6.45
C ARG A 129 0.12 20.69 -6.22
N SER A 130 -0.60 20.40 -7.31
CA SER A 130 -1.76 19.52 -7.31
C SER A 130 -1.38 18.19 -7.94
N LEU A 131 -1.41 17.12 -7.15
CA LEU A 131 -1.09 15.77 -7.62
C LEU A 131 -2.33 15.13 -8.23
N ARG A 132 -2.22 14.65 -9.46
CA ARG A 132 -3.28 13.95 -10.18
C ARG A 132 -2.67 12.84 -11.02
N PHE A 133 -3.27 11.67 -10.99
CA PHE A 133 -2.90 10.53 -11.81
C PHE A 133 -3.99 10.21 -12.82
N THR A 134 -3.57 9.91 -14.04
CA THR A 134 -4.40 9.40 -15.13
C THR A 134 -3.92 8.02 -15.51
N ASP A 135 -4.81 7.03 -15.49
CA ASP A 135 -4.51 5.68 -16.00
C ASP A 135 -4.32 5.75 -17.51
N VAL A 136 -3.08 5.50 -17.95
CA VAL A 136 -2.68 5.52 -19.36
C VAL A 136 -2.36 4.11 -19.88
N THR A 137 -2.66 3.06 -19.12
CA THR A 137 -2.29 1.68 -19.43
C THR A 137 -2.73 1.23 -20.83
N GLU A 138 -3.98 1.52 -21.21
CA GLU A 138 -4.48 1.15 -22.54
C GLU A 138 -3.79 1.95 -23.64
N LYS A 139 -3.58 3.25 -23.40
CA LYS A 139 -2.93 4.15 -24.36
C LYS A 139 -1.45 3.79 -24.56
N SER A 140 -0.77 3.36 -23.50
CA SER A 140 0.65 3.02 -23.54
C SER A 140 0.94 1.69 -24.24
N GLY A 141 -0.07 0.85 -24.44
CA GLY A 141 0.09 -0.45 -25.11
C GLY A 141 0.77 -1.51 -24.25
N ILE A 142 1.10 -1.23 -22.99
CA ILE A 142 1.69 -2.22 -22.08
C ILE A 142 0.69 -3.35 -21.80
N VAL A 143 1.11 -4.59 -22.04
CA VAL A 143 0.36 -5.80 -21.68
C VAL A 143 1.13 -6.58 -20.62
N ALA A 144 0.95 -6.17 -19.36
CA ALA A 144 1.56 -6.80 -18.19
C ALA A 144 0.56 -7.71 -17.46
N ASP A 145 0.24 -8.86 -18.05
CA ASP A 145 -0.80 -9.79 -17.60
C ASP A 145 -0.29 -11.09 -16.99
N GLY A 146 1.02 -11.18 -16.71
CA GLY A 146 1.63 -12.25 -15.93
C GLY A 146 1.46 -12.07 -14.43
N TYR A 147 2.03 -13.01 -13.66
CA TYR A 147 2.10 -12.91 -12.20
C TYR A 147 3.41 -12.21 -11.79
N GLY A 148 3.35 -10.91 -11.50
CA GLY A 148 4.54 -10.10 -11.25
C GLY A 148 4.87 -9.82 -9.79
N PHE A 149 6.16 -9.65 -9.52
CA PHE A 149 6.72 -9.37 -8.19
C PHE A 149 7.50 -8.07 -8.14
N GLY A 150 8.29 -7.78 -9.18
CA GLY A 150 9.20 -6.63 -9.22
C GLY A 150 9.10 -5.89 -10.54
N VAL A 151 9.46 -4.61 -10.51
CA VAL A 151 9.64 -3.79 -11.71
C VAL A 151 10.86 -2.90 -11.54
N SER A 152 11.63 -2.76 -12.61
CA SER A 152 12.80 -1.89 -12.67
C SER A 152 12.66 -0.98 -13.88
N ALA A 153 12.89 0.32 -13.68
CA ALA A 153 12.87 1.32 -14.74
C ALA A 153 14.28 1.80 -15.04
N ALA A 154 14.66 1.81 -16.31
CA ALA A 154 15.96 2.27 -16.79
C ALA A 154 15.91 2.53 -18.30
N ASP A 155 16.73 3.44 -18.80
CA ASP A 155 16.95 3.64 -20.25
C ASP A 155 17.90 2.54 -20.74
N VAL A 156 17.37 1.40 -21.18
CA VAL A 156 18.17 0.20 -21.48
C VAL A 156 18.80 0.24 -22.87
N ASN A 157 18.28 1.09 -23.75
CA ASN A 157 18.71 1.22 -25.13
C ASN A 157 19.42 2.56 -25.42
N ASN A 158 19.62 3.40 -24.39
CA ASN A 158 20.24 4.73 -24.45
C ASN A 158 19.52 5.70 -25.41
N ASP A 159 18.20 5.64 -25.50
CA ASP A 159 17.39 6.53 -26.33
C ASP A 159 16.85 7.77 -25.59
N GLY A 160 17.10 7.85 -24.28
CA GLY A 160 16.67 8.94 -23.42
C GLY A 160 15.28 8.76 -22.81
N PHE A 161 14.64 7.60 -22.99
CA PHE A 161 13.36 7.26 -22.38
C PHE A 161 13.50 6.04 -21.48
N ALA A 162 12.91 6.11 -20.28
CA ALA A 162 12.99 5.01 -19.36
C ALA A 162 12.05 3.86 -19.78
N ASP A 163 12.64 2.67 -19.92
CA ASP A 163 12.00 1.39 -20.21
C ASP A 163 11.56 0.68 -18.93
N LEU A 164 10.77 -0.39 -19.06
CA LEU A 164 10.31 -1.20 -17.93
C LEU A 164 10.69 -2.67 -18.06
N TYR A 165 11.36 -3.20 -17.05
CA TYR A 165 11.58 -4.63 -16.87
C TYR A 165 10.73 -5.18 -15.72
N LEU A 166 9.94 -6.23 -15.97
CA LEU A 166 9.10 -6.88 -14.98
C LEU A 166 9.67 -8.25 -14.62
N SER A 167 9.86 -8.45 -13.32
CA SER A 167 10.19 -9.74 -12.71
C SER A 167 8.91 -10.50 -12.39
N ASN A 168 8.68 -11.63 -13.05
CA ASN A 168 7.46 -12.41 -13.00
C ASN A 168 7.74 -13.86 -12.65
N LEU A 169 6.67 -14.60 -12.36
CA LEU A 169 6.65 -16.04 -12.47
C LEU A 169 6.59 -16.45 -13.95
N ASP A 170 7.51 -17.32 -14.36
CA ASP A 170 7.57 -18.04 -15.64
C ASP A 170 7.78 -17.18 -16.91
N ASP A 171 7.54 -15.87 -16.90
CA ASP A 171 7.66 -14.99 -18.07
C ASP A 171 7.99 -13.54 -17.69
N ASN A 172 9.26 -13.24 -17.42
CA ASN A 172 9.74 -11.85 -17.30
C ASN A 172 9.41 -11.04 -18.56
N LYS A 173 9.26 -9.73 -18.42
CA LYS A 173 8.92 -8.82 -19.52
C LYS A 173 9.90 -7.66 -19.62
N LEU A 174 10.20 -7.23 -20.84
CA LEU A 174 10.86 -5.97 -21.12
C LEU A 174 10.00 -5.17 -22.10
N PHE A 175 9.61 -3.98 -21.68
CA PHE A 175 8.88 -3.01 -22.49
C PHE A 175 9.79 -1.81 -22.76
N LEU A 176 10.09 -1.58 -24.04
CA LEU A 176 10.84 -0.39 -24.45
C LEU A 176 9.88 0.78 -24.62
N ASN A 177 10.22 1.94 -24.09
CA ASN A 177 9.46 3.17 -24.24
C ASN A 177 9.78 3.80 -25.60
N ASP A 178 8.78 3.94 -26.46
CA ASP A 178 8.98 4.44 -27.83
C ASP A 178 9.06 5.98 -27.89
N GLY A 179 8.98 6.67 -26.73
CA GLY A 179 9.11 8.13 -26.61
C GLY A 179 7.89 8.94 -27.07
N ASP A 180 6.84 8.27 -27.54
CA ASP A 180 5.56 8.87 -27.92
C ASP A 180 4.42 8.54 -26.93
N GLY A 181 4.81 8.02 -25.76
CA GLY A 181 3.92 7.55 -24.71
C GLY A 181 3.39 6.13 -24.92
N THR A 182 3.93 5.39 -25.89
CA THR A 182 3.67 3.96 -26.09
C THR A 182 4.90 3.11 -25.77
N PHE A 183 4.69 1.80 -25.62
CA PHE A 183 5.73 0.84 -25.34
C PHE A 183 5.69 -0.37 -26.29
N THR A 184 6.87 -0.85 -26.65
CA THR A 184 7.07 -2.07 -27.44
C THR A 184 7.55 -3.23 -26.56
N ASP A 185 6.87 -4.39 -26.62
CA ASP A 185 7.35 -5.62 -25.96
C ASP A 185 8.61 -6.16 -26.68
N ALA A 186 9.76 -6.01 -26.05
CA ALA A 186 11.06 -6.46 -26.52
C ALA A 186 11.53 -7.77 -25.88
N THR A 187 10.70 -8.40 -25.05
CA THR A 187 11.05 -9.57 -24.20
C THR A 187 11.76 -10.68 -24.99
N GLY A 188 11.16 -11.10 -26.10
CA GLY A 188 11.71 -12.18 -26.92
C GLY A 188 12.98 -11.78 -27.67
N LYS A 189 13.05 -10.53 -28.15
CA LYS A 189 14.21 -10.00 -28.88
C LYS A 189 15.43 -9.81 -27.96
N ALA A 190 15.19 -9.36 -26.73
CA ALA A 190 16.22 -9.15 -25.72
C ALA A 190 16.67 -10.45 -25.03
N GLY A 191 15.99 -11.58 -25.25
CA GLY A 191 16.35 -12.86 -24.65
C GLY A 191 16.12 -12.93 -23.14
N VAL A 192 15.29 -12.03 -22.60
CA VAL A 192 15.04 -11.93 -21.15
C VAL A 192 13.85 -12.77 -20.68
N LYS A 193 13.31 -13.62 -21.56
CA LYS A 193 12.25 -14.56 -21.21
C LYS A 193 12.83 -15.69 -20.36
N VAL A 194 12.75 -15.56 -19.04
CA VAL A 194 13.26 -16.54 -18.08
C VAL A 194 12.10 -17.40 -17.56
N PRO A 195 12.08 -18.72 -17.81
CA PRO A 195 11.04 -19.64 -17.34
C PRO A 195 11.32 -20.08 -15.90
N ASP A 196 11.42 -19.10 -15.00
CA ASP A 196 11.74 -19.31 -13.58
C ASP A 196 10.97 -18.27 -12.74
N TRP A 197 11.10 -18.34 -11.43
CA TRP A 197 10.50 -17.36 -10.54
C TRP A 197 11.45 -16.19 -10.26
N SER A 198 11.34 -15.10 -11.02
CA SER A 198 12.09 -13.88 -10.73
C SER A 198 11.37 -12.98 -9.71
N ILE A 199 12.09 -12.49 -8.71
CA ILE A 199 11.52 -11.66 -7.62
C ILE A 199 11.97 -10.20 -7.67
N GLY A 200 13.00 -9.89 -8.46
CA GLY A 200 13.50 -8.53 -8.62
C GLY A 200 14.67 -8.46 -9.58
N ALA A 201 14.96 -7.25 -10.05
CA ALA A 201 16.06 -6.99 -10.95
C ALA A 201 16.65 -5.60 -10.74
N SER A 202 17.87 -5.38 -11.23
CA SER A 202 18.50 -4.07 -11.24
C SER A 202 19.31 -3.88 -12.51
N PHE A 203 19.26 -2.66 -13.05
CA PHE A 203 20.10 -2.24 -14.16
C PHE A 203 21.30 -1.44 -13.64
N PHE A 204 22.49 -1.75 -14.14
CA PHE A 204 23.71 -0.99 -13.87
C PHE A 204 24.76 -1.33 -14.92
N ASP A 205 25.67 -0.38 -15.19
CA ASP A 205 26.80 -0.58 -16.10
C ASP A 205 27.93 -1.33 -15.35
N TYR A 206 27.96 -2.66 -15.48
CA TYR A 206 28.88 -3.52 -14.72
C TYR A 206 30.31 -3.45 -15.28
N ASP A 207 30.44 -3.46 -16.61
CA ASP A 207 31.73 -3.53 -17.29
C ASP A 207 32.28 -2.17 -17.78
N ARG A 208 31.49 -1.10 -17.62
CA ARG A 208 31.81 0.30 -17.95
C ARG A 208 31.89 0.57 -19.44
N ASP A 209 31.08 -0.13 -20.24
CA ASP A 209 30.98 0.11 -21.68
C ASP A 209 29.95 1.20 -22.05
N GLY A 210 29.20 1.70 -21.06
CA GLY A 210 28.18 2.72 -21.21
C GLY A 210 26.79 2.18 -21.57
N TRP A 211 26.61 0.86 -21.59
CA TRP A 211 25.33 0.19 -21.68
C TRP A 211 24.95 -0.41 -20.33
N LEU A 212 23.65 -0.46 -20.05
CA LEU A 212 23.17 -1.04 -18.80
C LEU A 212 23.11 -2.57 -18.90
N ASP A 213 23.73 -3.24 -17.94
CA ASP A 213 23.57 -4.67 -17.71
C ASP A 213 22.37 -4.94 -16.81
N LEU A 214 21.76 -6.11 -16.99
CA LEU A 214 20.62 -6.56 -16.20
C LEU A 214 21.04 -7.67 -15.22
N PHE A 215 20.87 -7.42 -13.93
CA PHE A 215 20.96 -8.44 -12.89
C PHE A 215 19.58 -8.87 -12.42
N VAL A 216 19.27 -10.17 -12.46
CA VAL A 216 17.97 -10.73 -12.08
C VAL A 216 18.14 -11.69 -10.91
N VAL A 217 17.28 -11.56 -9.90
CA VAL A 217 17.22 -12.46 -8.75
C VAL A 217 16.06 -13.43 -8.93
N ASN A 218 16.38 -14.73 -8.94
CA ASN A 218 15.39 -15.80 -8.95
C ASN A 218 15.23 -16.45 -7.58
N TYR A 219 14.03 -16.96 -7.33
CA TYR A 219 13.70 -17.83 -6.21
C TYR A 219 13.81 -19.28 -6.68
N GLY A 220 14.64 -20.08 -6.01
CA GLY A 220 14.92 -21.48 -6.35
C GLY A 220 14.77 -22.45 -5.20
#